data_AF-A0A6P1U991-F1
#
_entry.id   AF-A0A6P1U991-F1
#
_cell.length_a   1.000
_cell.length_b   1.000
_cell.length_c   1.000
_cell.angle_alpha   90.00
_cell.angle_beta   90.00
_cell.angle_gamma   90.00
#
_symmetry.space_group_name_H-M   'P 1'
#
loop_
_entity.id
_entity.type
_entity.pdbx_description
1 polymer ?
#
loop_
_entity_poly.entity_id
_entity_poly.type
_entity_poly.pdbx_seq_one_letter_code
_entity_poly.pdbx_strand_id
1 'polypeptide(L)'
;MRPNRSSGFTLMELMVVVATLGILALAIAPYFDTILVAQSRAYQLDQDRINRSVAFAMRDWAGRQADLGLPAPYTNAGQRRFSTIMDTNAAGLAELLQFIQDRGVTPFEINDDGTNMRRVRVYQRLTGLTSTSPLFGTSGPNVTLRYSVGAIYSTRCEILDGTCNLSPRAGDSPALTSANQATWQTTGTDSQAIRISTLGLEQERQRVTAYRLNRVRDQFRAFATAQLLAAPPGSTSNFLPGPSGGGANTQGCWHAWIDLQSSNMLDTVGLGKDEFGVTAWGGRVEYCRDYDTAGAGANTLPHVGALRINRSLSTAAAPAGAVAQNAFLTF
;
A
#
# COMPACT_ATOMS: atom_id res chain seq x y z
N MET A 1 3.85 39.48 71.41
CA MET A 1 4.50 38.34 70.73
C MET A 1 4.49 37.15 71.68
N ARG A 2 3.70 36.10 71.39
CA ARG A 2 3.67 34.88 72.20
C ARG A 2 4.83 33.97 71.77
N PRO A 3 5.67 33.47 72.70
CA PRO A 3 6.73 32.54 72.35
C PRO A 3 6.12 31.22 71.87
N ASN A 4 6.42 30.82 70.63
CA ASN A 4 6.14 29.48 70.13
C ASN A 4 6.96 28.49 70.96
N ARG A 5 6.29 27.72 71.82
CA ARG A 5 6.90 26.58 72.51
C ARG A 5 7.13 25.49 71.46
N SER A 6 8.38 25.31 71.03
CA SER A 6 8.80 24.13 70.28
C SER A 6 8.82 22.94 71.25
N SER A 7 7.80 22.08 71.19
CA SER A 7 7.87 20.75 71.81
C SER A 7 8.91 19.93 71.04
N GLY A 8 10.07 19.68 71.65
CA GLY A 8 11.09 18.83 71.06
C GLY A 8 10.59 17.39 70.94
N PHE A 9 10.77 16.80 69.76
CA PHE A 9 10.51 15.38 69.50
C PHE A 9 11.26 14.51 70.50
N THR A 10 10.56 13.57 71.14
CA THR A 10 11.22 12.62 72.05
C THR A 10 11.89 11.51 71.24
N LEU A 11 13.03 11.00 71.73
CA LEU A 11 13.78 9.93 71.06
C LEU A 11 12.93 8.66 70.83
N MET A 12 11.98 8.40 71.74
CA MET A 12 11.02 7.31 71.63
C MET A 12 10.07 7.48 70.43
N GLU A 13 9.59 8.70 70.19
CA GLU A 13 8.72 9.03 69.05
C GLU A 13 9.46 8.85 67.72
N LEU A 14 10.75 9.22 67.66
CA LEU A 14 11.58 8.98 66.49
C LEU A 14 11.77 7.48 66.20
N MET A 15 11.99 6.65 67.23
CA MET A 15 12.12 5.20 67.06
C MET A 15 10.85 4.56 66.52
N VAL A 16 9.67 4.98 66.99
CA VAL A 16 8.38 4.46 66.50
C VAL A 16 8.15 4.87 65.04
N VAL A 17 8.50 6.09 64.64
CA VAL A 17 8.39 6.54 63.24
C VAL A 17 9.32 5.74 62.32
N VAL A 18 10.57 5.51 62.73
CA VAL A 18 11.52 4.72 61.92
C VAL A 18 11.06 3.26 61.81
N ALA A 19 10.59 2.65 62.89
CA ALA A 19 10.07 1.28 62.87
C ALA A 19 8.85 1.14 61.97
N THR A 20 7.90 2.09 62.04
CA THR A 20 6.70 2.08 61.19
C THR A 20 7.03 2.33 59.71
N LEU A 21 7.95 3.25 59.39
CA LEU A 21 8.45 3.45 58.03
C LEU A 21 9.18 2.22 57.49
N GLY A 22 9.97 1.52 58.32
CA GLY A 22 10.66 0.30 57.92
C GLY A 22 9.69 -0.83 57.57
N ILE A 23 8.63 -1.03 58.37
CA ILE A 23 7.59 -2.01 58.09
C ILE A 23 6.80 -1.64 56.82
N LEU A 24 6.44 -0.36 56.65
CA LEU A 24 5.75 0.13 55.46
C LEU A 24 6.60 -0.05 54.19
N ALA A 25 7.90 0.26 54.26
CA ALA A 25 8.81 0.08 53.12
C ALA A 25 8.90 -1.38 52.69
N LEU A 26 9.02 -2.32 53.64
CA LEU A 26 9.03 -3.75 53.37
C LEU A 26 7.71 -4.25 52.78
N ALA A 27 6.58 -3.72 53.24
CA ALA A 27 5.26 -4.07 52.71
C ALA A 27 5.03 -3.58 51.27
N ILE A 28 5.61 -2.42 50.90
CA ILE A 28 5.41 -1.78 49.59
C ILE A 28 6.47 -2.25 48.56
N ALA A 29 7.65 -2.69 49.01
CA ALA A 29 8.74 -3.17 48.15
C ALA A 29 8.31 -4.06 46.96
N PRO A 30 7.51 -5.13 47.13
CA PRO A 30 7.11 -5.99 46.01
C PRO A 30 6.19 -5.30 44.99
N TYR A 31 5.49 -4.23 45.37
CA TYR A 31 4.61 -3.49 44.47
C TYR A 31 5.37 -2.57 43.52
N PHE A 32 6.56 -2.08 43.90
CA PHE A 32 7.35 -1.20 43.03
C PHE A 32 7.72 -1.87 41.71
N ASP A 33 8.18 -3.13 41.76
CA ASP A 33 8.52 -3.89 40.55
C ASP A 33 7.29 -4.08 39.66
N THR A 34 6.12 -4.38 40.25
CA THR A 34 4.88 -4.53 39.49
C THR A 34 4.44 -3.22 38.82
N ILE A 35 4.63 -2.09 39.49
CA ILE A 35 4.30 -0.76 38.95
C ILE A 35 5.23 -0.43 37.78
N LEU A 36 6.54 -0.68 37.91
CA LEU A 36 7.51 -0.43 36.84
C LEU A 36 7.22 -1.29 35.60
N VAL A 37 6.94 -2.58 35.79
CA VAL A 37 6.54 -3.48 34.70
C VAL A 37 5.24 -3.00 34.06
N ALA A 38 4.23 -2.64 34.86
CA ALA A 38 2.95 -2.15 34.35
C ALA A 38 3.10 -0.85 33.54
N GLN A 39 3.92 0.10 33.99
CA GLN A 39 4.21 1.33 33.26
C GLN A 39 4.93 1.04 31.94
N SER A 40 5.93 0.16 31.95
CA SER A 40 6.66 -0.22 30.72
C SER A 40 5.74 -0.88 29.69
N ARG A 41 4.80 -1.71 30.15
CA ARG A 41 3.79 -2.37 29.30
C ARG A 41 2.76 -1.38 28.78
N ALA A 42 2.29 -0.46 29.61
CA ALA A 42 1.38 0.60 29.20
C ALA A 42 2.01 1.48 28.10
N TYR A 43 3.28 1.85 28.26
CA TYR A 43 4.03 2.56 27.24
C TYR A 43 4.14 1.76 25.93
N GLN A 44 4.48 0.47 25.99
CA GLN A 44 4.57 -0.38 24.80
C GLN A 44 3.22 -0.50 24.07
N LEU A 45 2.12 -0.66 24.81
CA LEU A 45 0.77 -0.72 24.24
C LEU A 45 0.37 0.59 23.59
N ASP A 46 0.73 1.73 24.19
CA ASP A 46 0.47 3.04 23.62
C ASP A 46 1.27 3.27 22.32
N GLN A 47 2.55 2.93 22.32
CA GLN A 47 3.39 3.00 21.11
C GLN A 47 2.87 2.06 20.01
N ASP A 48 2.44 0.84 20.36
CA ASP A 48 1.81 -0.08 19.40
C ASP A 48 0.53 0.53 18.79
N ARG A 49 -0.33 1.11 19.62
CA ARG A 49 -1.54 1.83 19.18
C ARG A 49 -1.19 2.95 18.19
N ILE A 50 -0.23 3.82 18.53
CA ILE A 50 0.19 4.93 17.66
C ILE A 50 0.81 4.39 16.36
N ASN A 51 1.70 3.40 16.44
CA ASN A 51 2.31 2.76 15.26
C ASN A 51 1.25 2.18 14.32
N ARG A 52 0.19 1.55 14.85
CA ARG A 52 -0.95 1.07 14.05
C ARG A 52 -1.73 2.21 13.40
N SER A 53 -2.00 3.29 14.13
CA SER A 53 -2.69 4.47 13.59
C SER A 53 -1.91 5.08 12.43
N VAL A 54 -0.59 5.29 12.59
CA VAL A 54 0.28 5.79 11.52
C VAL A 54 0.32 4.81 10.34
N ALA A 55 0.45 3.51 10.63
CA ALA A 55 0.49 2.48 9.61
C ALA A 55 -0.76 2.45 8.71
N PHE A 56 -1.93 2.57 9.32
CA PHE A 56 -3.17 2.63 8.56
C PHE A 56 -3.34 3.97 7.82
N ALA A 57 -2.94 5.11 8.41
CA ALA A 57 -2.92 6.39 7.69
C ALA A 57 -2.06 6.31 6.42
N MET A 58 -0.87 5.72 6.50
CA MET A 58 0.01 5.54 5.35
C MET A 58 -0.58 4.63 4.27
N ARG A 59 -1.32 3.58 4.68
CA ARG A 59 -2.04 2.71 3.75
C ARG A 59 -3.19 3.45 3.04
N ASP A 60 -3.97 4.24 3.78
CA ASP A 60 -5.08 5.00 3.20
C ASP A 60 -4.58 6.09 2.24
N TRP A 61 -3.50 6.78 2.63
CA TRP A 61 -2.81 7.74 1.78
C TRP A 61 -2.30 7.06 0.49
N ALA A 62 -1.65 5.91 0.60
CA ALA A 62 -1.19 5.13 -0.55
C ALA A 62 -2.36 4.77 -1.48
N GLY A 63 -3.55 4.44 -0.92
CA GLY A 63 -4.76 4.17 -1.70
C GLY A 63 -5.21 5.31 -2.63
N ARG A 64 -4.88 6.56 -2.28
CA ARG A 64 -5.17 7.76 -3.09
C ARG A 64 -4.09 8.11 -4.10
N GLN A 65 -2.88 7.55 -3.96
CA GLN A 65 -1.80 7.81 -4.90
C GLN A 65 -2.00 7.04 -6.21
N ALA A 66 -1.53 7.62 -7.31
CA ALA A 66 -1.62 6.98 -8.63
C ALA A 66 -0.85 5.65 -8.67
N ASP A 67 0.33 5.61 -8.04
CA ASP A 67 1.23 4.44 -8.01
C ASP A 67 0.99 3.47 -6.85
N LEU A 68 0.03 3.78 -5.97
CA LEU A 68 -0.25 3.03 -4.72
C LEU A 68 1.00 2.79 -3.84
N GLY A 69 2.02 3.65 -3.98
CA GLY A 69 3.27 3.53 -3.25
C GLY A 69 3.13 3.94 -1.79
N LEU A 70 3.93 3.33 -0.90
CA LEU A 70 4.13 3.89 0.44
C LEU A 70 5.07 5.10 0.36
N PRO A 71 4.92 6.13 1.23
CA PRO A 71 5.76 7.33 1.18
C PRO A 71 7.23 7.00 1.45
N ALA A 72 8.16 7.84 1.02
CA ALA A 72 9.58 7.60 1.31
C ALA A 72 9.90 7.84 2.79
N PRO A 73 10.76 7.02 3.42
CA PRO A 73 11.24 7.31 4.77
C PRO A 73 11.93 8.66 4.83
N TYR A 74 11.63 9.43 5.87
CA TYR A 74 12.23 10.74 6.08
C TYR A 74 13.54 10.61 6.86
N THR A 75 14.60 11.18 6.29
CA THR A 75 15.89 11.30 6.95
C THR A 75 16.37 12.74 6.98
N ASN A 76 16.69 13.24 8.18
CA ASN A 76 17.31 14.53 8.42
C ASN A 76 18.43 14.37 9.44
N ALA A 77 19.67 14.35 8.94
CA ALA A 77 20.86 14.19 9.76
C ALA A 77 21.04 15.35 10.77
N GLY A 78 20.67 16.58 10.41
CA GLY A 78 20.77 17.75 11.30
C GLY A 78 19.86 17.66 12.52
N GLN A 79 18.70 17.00 12.37
CA GLN A 79 17.77 16.72 13.46
C GLN A 79 17.93 15.31 14.06
N ARG A 80 18.93 14.53 13.58
CA ARG A 80 19.12 13.12 13.91
C ARG A 80 17.84 12.30 13.77
N ARG A 81 17.08 12.53 12.72
CA ARG A 81 15.90 11.72 12.37
C ARG A 81 16.33 10.80 11.24
N PHE A 82 16.64 9.54 11.54
CA PHE A 82 17.10 8.57 10.54
C PHE A 82 16.01 7.53 10.24
N SER A 83 15.57 7.46 8.99
CA SER A 83 14.50 6.55 8.55
C SER A 83 13.22 6.71 9.38
N THR A 84 12.76 7.94 9.58
CA THR A 84 11.49 8.25 10.29
C THR A 84 10.30 8.31 9.32
N ILE A 85 9.09 8.59 9.83
CA ILE A 85 7.85 8.50 9.05
C ILE A 85 7.79 9.53 7.92
N MET A 86 7.95 10.82 8.25
CA MET A 86 7.77 11.90 7.28
C MET A 86 8.40 13.23 7.74
N ASP A 87 8.68 14.13 6.80
CA ASP A 87 8.93 15.53 7.11
C ASP A 87 7.58 16.24 7.32
N THR A 88 7.34 16.74 8.53
CA THR A 88 6.11 17.47 8.87
C THR A 88 5.99 18.82 8.18
N ASN A 89 7.07 19.32 7.57
CA ASN A 89 7.11 20.61 6.88
C ASN A 89 7.17 20.45 5.34
N ALA A 90 7.25 19.24 4.82
CA ALA A 90 7.32 19.02 3.37
C ALA A 90 5.94 19.23 2.71
N ALA A 91 5.86 20.18 1.78
CA ALA A 91 4.62 20.54 1.09
C ALA A 91 3.93 19.34 0.40
N GLY A 92 4.69 18.36 -0.10
CA GLY A 92 4.16 17.16 -0.76
C GLY A 92 3.56 16.10 0.19
N LEU A 93 3.70 16.26 1.51
CA LEU A 93 3.21 15.30 2.51
C LEU A 93 2.09 15.88 3.40
N ALA A 94 1.55 17.05 3.07
CA ALA A 94 0.45 17.65 3.81
C ALA A 94 -0.78 16.73 3.89
N GLU A 95 -1.10 16.03 2.79
CA GLU A 95 -2.19 15.05 2.77
C GLU A 95 -1.93 13.87 3.74
N LEU A 96 -0.70 13.34 3.76
CA LEU A 96 -0.33 12.27 4.69
C LEU A 96 -0.43 12.74 6.15
N LEU A 97 0.00 13.97 6.43
CA LEU A 97 -0.13 14.56 7.77
C LEU A 97 -1.60 14.61 8.21
N GLN A 98 -2.51 15.01 7.31
CA GLN A 98 -3.94 15.03 7.59
C GLN A 98 -4.47 13.64 7.94
N PHE A 99 -4.14 12.60 7.15
CA PHE A 99 -4.53 11.22 7.46
C PHE A 99 -4.04 10.73 8.82
N ILE A 100 -2.83 11.15 9.23
CA ILE A 100 -2.24 10.79 10.52
C ILE A 100 -2.98 11.53 11.66
N GLN A 101 -3.26 12.82 11.48
CA GLN A 101 -4.00 13.64 12.45
C GLN A 101 -5.46 13.21 12.62
N ASP A 102 -6.13 12.82 11.53
CA ASP A 102 -7.51 12.29 11.55
C ASP A 102 -7.61 10.99 12.37
N ARG A 103 -6.49 10.28 12.56
CA ARG A 103 -6.36 9.10 13.43
C ARG A 103 -5.89 9.42 14.85
N GLY A 104 -5.85 10.70 15.21
CA GLY A 104 -5.56 11.17 16.57
C GLY A 104 -4.09 11.15 16.95
N VAL A 105 -3.15 11.02 16.00
CA VAL A 105 -1.72 11.08 16.28
C VAL A 105 -1.28 12.54 16.20
N THR A 106 -0.67 13.05 17.27
CA THR A 106 -0.21 14.44 17.30
C THR A 106 1.06 14.62 16.45
N PRO A 107 1.31 15.81 15.88
CA PRO A 107 2.50 16.05 15.04
C PRO A 107 3.84 15.75 15.73
N PHE A 108 3.92 16.00 17.04
CA PHE A 108 5.12 15.73 17.84
C PHE A 108 5.38 14.23 17.94
N GLU A 109 4.34 13.44 18.05
CA GLU A 109 4.42 11.99 18.16
C GLU A 109 4.61 11.30 16.80
N ILE A 110 4.77 11.97 15.66
CA ILE A 110 4.84 11.28 14.35
C ILE A 110 6.19 10.56 14.17
N ASN A 111 7.28 11.28 14.39
CA ASN A 111 8.65 10.81 14.17
C ASN A 111 9.35 10.37 15.46
N ASP A 112 8.75 10.65 16.61
CA ASP A 112 9.23 10.24 17.92
C ASP A 112 8.05 9.90 18.83
N ASP A 113 8.31 9.47 20.06
CA ASP A 113 7.28 9.05 21.02
C ASP A 113 6.60 10.21 21.76
N GLY A 114 6.93 11.47 21.44
CA GLY A 114 6.37 12.66 22.10
C GLY A 114 6.83 12.88 23.54
N THR A 115 7.68 12.00 24.09
CA THR A 115 8.22 12.15 25.45
C THR A 115 9.38 13.13 25.48
N ASN A 116 9.83 13.53 26.67
CA ASN A 116 11.03 14.38 26.81
C ASN A 116 12.29 13.73 26.24
N MET A 117 12.40 12.39 26.30
CA MET A 117 13.51 11.62 25.73
C MET A 117 13.44 11.55 24.20
N ARG A 118 12.25 11.76 23.62
CA ARG A 118 11.98 11.78 22.18
C ARG A 118 12.55 10.54 21.49
N ARG A 119 12.05 9.38 21.89
CA ARG A 119 12.52 8.11 21.35
C ARG A 119 12.09 7.99 19.89
N VAL A 120 13.02 7.65 19.01
CA VAL A 120 12.80 7.74 17.57
C VAL A 120 11.83 6.66 17.10
N ARG A 121 10.85 7.06 16.27
CA ARG A 121 10.03 6.12 15.50
C ARG A 121 10.63 5.88 14.14
N VAL A 122 10.90 4.61 13.86
CA VAL A 122 11.56 4.17 12.64
C VAL A 122 10.54 3.58 11.68
N TYR A 123 10.67 3.97 10.42
CA TYR A 123 9.96 3.46 9.27
C TYR A 123 10.94 2.93 8.23
N GLN A 124 10.86 1.62 7.97
CA GLN A 124 11.59 0.98 6.90
C GLN A 124 10.64 0.67 5.74
N ARG A 125 11.04 1.00 4.52
CA ARG A 125 10.27 0.76 3.29
C ARG A 125 11.03 -0.14 2.34
N LEU A 126 10.32 -1.13 1.80
CA LEU A 126 10.76 -1.96 0.69
C LEU A 126 9.82 -1.74 -0.50
N THR A 127 10.37 -1.32 -1.63
CA THR A 127 9.63 -1.02 -2.87
C THR A 127 10.00 -1.99 -3.99
N GLY A 128 9.19 -2.05 -5.04
CA GLY A 128 9.50 -2.83 -6.24
C GLY A 128 9.32 -4.33 -6.08
N LEU A 129 8.64 -4.77 -5.01
CA LEU A 129 8.22 -6.15 -4.87
C LEU A 129 7.17 -6.47 -5.93
N THR A 130 7.18 -7.70 -6.44
CA THR A 130 6.22 -8.14 -7.45
C THR A 130 5.42 -9.33 -6.96
N SER A 131 4.13 -9.36 -7.27
CA SER A 131 3.25 -10.51 -7.07
C SER A 131 2.59 -10.85 -8.40
N THR A 132 2.56 -12.13 -8.75
CA THR A 132 1.88 -12.61 -9.96
C THR A 132 0.55 -13.23 -9.54
N SER A 133 -0.54 -12.83 -10.18
CA SER A 133 -1.87 -13.39 -9.92
C SER A 133 -2.70 -13.46 -11.20
N PRO A 134 -3.68 -14.39 -11.31
CA PRO A 134 -4.60 -14.43 -12.43
C PRO A 134 -5.48 -13.18 -12.49
N LEU A 135 -5.70 -12.61 -13.68
CA LEU A 135 -6.48 -11.37 -13.86
C LEU A 135 -7.87 -11.41 -13.21
N PHE A 136 -8.56 -12.56 -13.26
CA PHE A 136 -9.90 -12.73 -12.68
C PHE A 136 -9.86 -13.45 -11.31
N GLY A 137 -8.77 -13.28 -10.56
CA GLY A 137 -8.56 -13.88 -9.23
C GLY A 137 -8.16 -15.35 -9.29
N THR A 138 -9.03 -16.22 -9.80
CA THR A 138 -8.77 -17.68 -9.90
C THR A 138 -8.54 -18.16 -11.34
N SER A 139 -8.78 -17.31 -12.34
CA SER A 139 -8.67 -17.67 -13.76
C SER A 139 -8.16 -16.52 -14.63
N GLY A 140 -7.89 -16.82 -15.89
CA GLY A 140 -7.40 -15.87 -16.89
C GLY A 140 -5.88 -15.73 -16.95
N PRO A 141 -5.38 -14.80 -17.78
CA PRO A 141 -3.95 -14.59 -17.93
C PRO A 141 -3.34 -14.06 -16.63
N ASN A 142 -2.13 -14.51 -16.32
CA ASN A 142 -1.36 -14.01 -15.19
C ASN A 142 -0.91 -12.56 -15.46
N VAL A 143 -1.10 -11.72 -14.46
CA VAL A 143 -0.66 -10.32 -14.43
C VAL A 143 0.27 -10.10 -13.24
N THR A 144 1.19 -9.15 -13.39
CA THR A 144 2.18 -8.78 -12.37
C THR A 144 1.76 -7.47 -11.72
N LEU A 145 1.65 -7.50 -10.39
CA LEU A 145 1.37 -6.36 -9.53
C LEU A 145 2.66 -5.97 -8.80
N ARG A 146 3.06 -4.71 -8.87
CA ARG A 146 4.13 -4.15 -8.04
C ARG A 146 3.53 -3.62 -6.76
N TYR A 147 4.13 -3.95 -5.63
CA TYR A 147 3.66 -3.48 -4.33
C TYR A 147 4.84 -3.06 -3.45
N SER A 148 4.52 -2.39 -2.35
CA SER A 148 5.48 -1.96 -1.33
C SER A 148 5.11 -2.57 0.01
N VAL A 149 6.13 -2.84 0.83
CA VAL A 149 5.99 -3.28 2.22
C VAL A 149 6.70 -2.27 3.12
N GLY A 150 6.07 -1.97 4.25
CA GLY A 150 6.60 -1.09 5.27
C GLY A 150 6.64 -1.78 6.64
N ALA A 151 7.58 -1.38 7.48
CA ALA A 151 7.62 -1.73 8.89
C ALA A 151 7.80 -0.46 9.73
N ILE A 152 6.94 -0.26 10.71
CA ILE A 152 6.96 0.87 11.64
C ILE A 152 7.14 0.36 13.06
N TYR A 153 8.08 0.91 13.81
CA TYR A 153 8.31 0.59 15.22
C TYR A 153 8.92 1.77 15.94
N SER A 154 8.79 1.79 17.27
CA SER A 154 9.42 2.78 18.13
C SER A 154 10.68 2.17 18.75
N THR A 155 11.77 2.94 18.81
CA THR A 155 13.03 2.51 19.43
C THR A 155 13.05 2.92 20.91
N ARG A 156 14.08 2.50 21.66
CA ARG A 156 14.46 3.17 22.92
C ARG A 156 15.55 4.23 22.75
N CYS A 157 16.03 4.43 21.53
CA CYS A 157 17.06 5.41 21.22
C CYS A 157 16.50 6.82 21.34
N GLU A 158 17.07 7.62 22.24
CA GLU A 158 16.79 9.04 22.31
C GLU A 158 17.31 9.74 21.05
N ILE A 159 16.59 10.77 20.58
CA ILE A 159 16.98 11.48 19.35
C ILE A 159 18.39 12.08 19.45
N LEU A 160 18.82 12.47 20.66
CA LEU A 160 20.12 13.07 20.94
C LEU A 160 21.21 12.04 21.29
N ASP A 161 20.88 10.75 21.38
CA ASP A 161 21.87 9.71 21.64
C ASP A 161 22.62 9.33 20.35
N GLY A 162 23.86 9.81 20.23
CA GLY A 162 24.71 9.55 19.07
C GLY A 162 25.24 8.11 18.97
N THR A 163 24.97 7.23 19.95
CA THR A 163 25.39 5.82 19.92
C THR A 163 24.27 4.91 19.43
N CYS A 164 23.02 5.19 19.83
CA CYS A 164 21.84 4.40 19.47
C CYS A 164 21.15 4.93 18.20
N ASN A 165 21.17 6.25 17.99
CA ASN A 165 20.51 6.90 16.85
C ASN A 165 21.51 7.25 15.75
N LEU A 166 21.95 6.21 15.02
CA LEU A 166 22.96 6.32 13.95
C LEU A 166 22.36 6.23 12.55
N SER A 167 23.06 6.78 11.56
CA SER A 167 22.72 6.59 10.15
C SER A 167 23.06 5.16 9.70
N PRO A 168 22.23 4.50 8.87
CA PRO A 168 21.04 5.03 8.20
C PRO A 168 19.73 4.88 9.00
N ARG A 169 19.78 4.30 10.20
CA ARG A 169 18.60 3.94 10.98
C ARG A 169 18.91 3.85 12.47
N ALA A 170 18.00 4.38 13.30
CA ALA A 170 18.06 4.24 14.75
C ALA A 170 17.70 2.82 15.23
N GLY A 171 18.28 2.41 16.37
CA GLY A 171 17.90 1.17 17.06
C GLY A 171 18.65 -0.07 16.60
N ASP A 172 18.30 -1.19 17.22
CA ASP A 172 19.01 -2.47 17.08
C ASP A 172 18.46 -3.32 15.94
N SER A 173 17.25 -3.04 15.47
CA SER A 173 16.55 -3.87 14.49
C SER A 173 17.28 -3.90 13.14
N PRO A 174 17.35 -5.06 12.46
CA PRO A 174 18.04 -5.21 11.17
C PRO A 174 17.33 -4.47 10.03
N ALA A 175 17.99 -4.33 8.89
CA ALA A 175 17.39 -3.74 7.71
C ALA A 175 16.29 -4.66 7.12
N LEU A 176 15.15 -4.07 6.75
CA LEU A 176 14.11 -4.74 5.99
C LEU A 176 14.57 -4.89 4.53
N THR A 177 14.59 -6.13 4.04
CA THR A 177 15.07 -6.49 2.70
C THR A 177 14.11 -7.45 2.02
N SER A 178 14.23 -7.65 0.71
CA SER A 178 13.44 -8.64 -0.02
C SER A 178 13.67 -10.08 0.47
N ALA A 179 14.87 -10.39 0.96
CA ALA A 179 15.23 -11.72 1.47
C ALA A 179 14.59 -12.02 2.83
N ASN A 180 14.49 -11.02 3.72
CA ASN A 180 13.98 -11.23 5.07
C ASN A 180 12.55 -10.71 5.28
N GLN A 181 11.89 -10.10 4.28
CA GLN A 181 10.60 -9.47 4.50
C GLN A 181 9.55 -10.37 5.15
N ALA A 182 9.52 -11.69 4.89
CA ALA A 182 8.54 -12.59 5.49
C ALA A 182 8.83 -12.89 6.98
N THR A 183 10.10 -12.87 7.38
CA THR A 183 10.59 -13.28 8.71
C THR A 183 11.16 -12.13 9.53
N TRP A 184 11.21 -10.92 8.97
CA TRP A 184 11.77 -9.74 9.61
C TRP A 184 11.03 -9.41 10.91
N GLN A 185 11.78 -9.14 11.96
CA GLN A 185 11.25 -8.76 13.26
C GLN A 185 12.16 -7.73 13.90
N THR A 186 11.61 -6.95 14.82
CA THR A 186 12.40 -6.05 15.65
C THR A 186 13.22 -6.85 16.65
N THR A 187 14.36 -6.30 17.05
CA THR A 187 15.29 -6.96 17.99
C THR A 187 15.74 -5.97 19.07
N GLY A 188 16.37 -6.50 20.12
CA GLY A 188 16.92 -5.68 21.19
C GLY A 188 15.82 -4.96 21.97
N THR A 189 15.94 -3.64 22.07
CA THR A 189 15.02 -2.80 22.86
C THR A 189 13.89 -2.17 22.07
N ASP A 190 13.83 -2.39 20.75
CA ASP A 190 12.82 -1.85 19.86
C ASP A 190 11.43 -2.47 20.14
N SER A 191 10.37 -1.68 19.97
CA SER A 191 8.99 -2.16 20.11
C SER A 191 8.65 -3.19 19.04
N GLN A 192 7.55 -3.93 19.23
CA GLN A 192 7.00 -4.74 18.14
C GLN A 192 6.69 -3.84 16.94
N ALA A 193 7.00 -4.33 15.74
CA ALA A 193 6.73 -3.60 14.51
C ALA A 193 5.33 -3.86 13.97
N ILE A 194 4.74 -2.81 13.41
CA ILE A 194 3.55 -2.88 12.58
C ILE A 194 3.96 -2.95 11.11
N ARG A 195 3.50 -4.01 10.44
CA ARG A 195 3.76 -4.25 9.03
C ARG A 195 2.62 -3.72 8.18
N ILE A 196 2.97 -3.08 7.07
CA ILE A 196 2.04 -2.51 6.10
C ILE A 196 2.37 -3.09 4.74
N SER A 197 1.35 -3.46 3.96
CA SER A 197 1.53 -3.91 2.59
C SER A 197 0.49 -3.24 1.69
N THR A 198 0.93 -2.78 0.52
CA THR A 198 0.03 -2.22 -0.50
C THR A 198 -0.54 -3.28 -1.44
N LEU A 199 -0.14 -4.56 -1.29
CA LEU A 199 -0.61 -5.66 -2.14
C LEU A 199 -2.15 -5.78 -2.16
N GLY A 200 -2.80 -5.56 -1.01
CA GLY A 200 -4.26 -5.59 -0.96
C GLY A 200 -4.93 -4.46 -1.77
N LEU A 201 -4.29 -3.29 -1.86
CA LEU A 201 -4.77 -2.17 -2.70
C LEU A 201 -4.58 -2.48 -4.18
N GLU A 202 -3.44 -3.07 -4.54
CA GLU A 202 -3.15 -3.53 -5.91
C GLU A 202 -4.15 -4.59 -6.38
N GLN A 203 -4.48 -5.56 -5.51
CA GLN A 203 -5.48 -6.59 -5.80
C GLN A 203 -6.88 -6.00 -5.97
N GLU A 204 -7.22 -4.94 -5.23
CA GLU A 204 -8.51 -4.27 -5.40
C GLU A 204 -8.59 -3.53 -6.76
N ARG A 205 -7.54 -2.82 -7.16
CA ARG A 205 -7.46 -2.21 -8.50
C ARG A 205 -7.46 -3.26 -9.62
N GLN A 206 -6.89 -4.43 -9.38
CA GLN A 206 -6.95 -5.56 -10.32
C GLN A 206 -8.39 -6.01 -10.52
N ARG A 207 -9.18 -6.15 -9.45
CA ARG A 207 -10.60 -6.52 -9.54
C ARG A 207 -11.41 -5.50 -10.32
N VAL A 208 -11.19 -4.20 -10.10
CA VAL A 208 -11.83 -3.12 -10.87
C VAL A 208 -11.48 -3.23 -12.35
N THR A 209 -10.21 -3.48 -12.68
CA THR A 209 -9.75 -3.67 -14.05
C THR A 209 -10.41 -4.90 -14.70
N ALA A 210 -10.47 -6.02 -13.97
CA ALA A 210 -11.10 -7.25 -14.44
C ALA A 210 -12.60 -7.07 -14.70
N TYR A 211 -13.31 -6.35 -13.80
CA TYR A 211 -14.70 -5.97 -13.99
C TYR A 211 -14.91 -5.14 -15.27
N ARG A 212 -14.10 -4.09 -15.45
CA ARG A 212 -14.17 -3.22 -16.64
C ARG A 212 -13.95 -4.01 -17.93
N LEU A 213 -12.94 -4.89 -17.96
CA LEU A 213 -12.65 -5.72 -19.14
C LEU A 213 -13.77 -6.72 -19.44
N ASN A 214 -14.38 -7.34 -18.43
CA ASN A 214 -15.55 -8.20 -18.62
C ASN A 214 -16.73 -7.39 -19.19
N ARG A 215 -16.98 -6.19 -18.66
CA ARG A 215 -18.06 -5.33 -19.16
C ARG A 215 -17.86 -4.97 -20.64
N VAL A 216 -16.64 -4.60 -21.03
CA VAL A 216 -16.29 -4.32 -22.43
C VAL A 216 -16.51 -5.55 -23.30
N ARG A 217 -16.00 -6.70 -22.87
CA ARG A 217 -16.17 -7.98 -23.58
C ARG A 217 -17.64 -8.33 -23.81
N ASP A 218 -18.45 -8.23 -22.77
CA ASP A 218 -19.85 -8.63 -22.82
C ASP A 218 -20.66 -7.66 -23.71
N GLN A 219 -20.35 -6.36 -23.70
CA GLN A 219 -20.98 -5.39 -24.61
C GLN A 219 -20.60 -5.61 -26.07
N PHE A 220 -19.32 -5.89 -26.37
CA PHE A 220 -18.93 -6.21 -27.74
C PHE A 220 -19.58 -7.50 -28.25
N ARG A 221 -19.69 -8.54 -27.41
CA ARG A 221 -20.42 -9.78 -27.74
C ARG A 221 -21.90 -9.54 -27.99
N ALA A 222 -22.54 -8.75 -27.13
CA ALA A 222 -23.95 -8.40 -27.27
C ALA A 222 -24.18 -7.63 -28.57
N PHE A 223 -23.33 -6.64 -28.88
CA PHE A 223 -23.36 -5.92 -30.15
C PHE A 223 -23.22 -6.85 -31.36
N ALA A 224 -22.18 -7.69 -31.38
CA ALA A 224 -21.94 -8.61 -32.50
C ALA A 224 -23.10 -9.61 -32.69
N THR A 225 -23.68 -10.10 -31.60
CA THR A 225 -24.83 -11.01 -31.65
C THR A 225 -26.07 -10.31 -32.18
N ALA A 226 -26.34 -9.07 -31.76
CA ALA A 226 -27.45 -8.28 -32.29
C ALA A 226 -27.31 -8.02 -33.79
N GLN A 227 -26.09 -7.70 -34.25
CA GLN A 227 -25.80 -7.51 -35.67
C GLN A 227 -25.93 -8.81 -36.48
N LEU A 228 -25.47 -9.94 -35.94
CA LEU A 228 -25.62 -11.26 -36.56
C LEU A 228 -27.10 -11.63 -36.72
N LEU A 229 -27.93 -11.36 -35.71
CA LEU A 229 -29.38 -11.64 -35.75
C LEU A 229 -30.12 -10.75 -36.75
N ALA A 230 -29.62 -9.54 -37.01
CA ALA A 230 -30.17 -8.63 -38.01
C ALA A 230 -29.65 -8.90 -39.43
N ALA A 231 -28.64 -9.77 -39.59
CA ALA A 231 -27.99 -10.00 -40.86
C ALA A 231 -28.77 -11.00 -41.76
N PRO A 232 -28.60 -10.91 -43.08
CA PRO A 232 -29.13 -11.92 -44.01
C PRO A 232 -28.58 -13.33 -43.70
N PRO A 233 -29.36 -14.39 -43.93
CA PRO A 233 -28.89 -15.77 -43.80
C PRO A 233 -27.63 -16.02 -44.63
N GLY A 234 -26.64 -16.71 -44.03
CA GLY A 234 -25.37 -17.03 -44.69
C GLY A 234 -24.35 -15.89 -44.73
N SER A 235 -24.60 -14.76 -44.07
CA SER A 235 -23.61 -13.69 -43.96
C SER A 235 -22.34 -14.18 -43.26
N THR A 236 -21.19 -13.94 -43.90
CA THR A 236 -19.85 -14.24 -43.38
C THR A 236 -19.15 -12.99 -42.84
N SER A 237 -19.90 -11.89 -42.69
CA SER A 237 -19.35 -10.60 -42.26
C SER A 237 -18.82 -10.67 -40.82
N ASN A 238 -17.74 -9.93 -40.55
CA ASN A 238 -17.32 -9.70 -39.17
C ASN A 238 -18.26 -8.67 -38.53
N PHE A 239 -19.09 -9.10 -37.58
CA PHE A 239 -20.08 -8.25 -36.93
C PHE A 239 -19.58 -7.46 -35.72
N LEU A 240 -18.31 -7.64 -35.35
CA LEU A 240 -17.69 -6.83 -34.31
C LEU A 240 -17.46 -5.39 -34.80
N PRO A 241 -17.58 -4.39 -33.92
CA PRO A 241 -17.44 -2.99 -34.33
C PRO A 241 -15.99 -2.68 -34.71
N GLY A 242 -15.81 -1.82 -35.70
CA GLY A 242 -14.47 -1.40 -36.10
C GLY A 242 -14.44 -0.78 -37.49
N PRO A 243 -13.32 -0.12 -37.83
CA PRO A 243 -13.12 0.41 -39.17
C PRO A 243 -13.19 -0.71 -40.21
N SER A 244 -13.71 -0.38 -41.39
CA SER A 244 -13.66 -1.24 -42.57
C SER A 244 -12.29 -1.10 -43.24
N GLY A 245 -11.40 -2.08 -43.07
CA GLY A 245 -10.12 -2.09 -43.77
C GLY A 245 -9.05 -2.92 -43.05
N GLY A 246 -8.31 -3.74 -43.80
CA GLY A 246 -7.22 -4.56 -43.24
C GLY A 246 -6.06 -3.71 -42.74
N GLY A 247 -5.60 -4.00 -41.52
CA GLY A 247 -4.38 -3.46 -40.94
C GLY A 247 -3.21 -4.44 -41.07
N ALA A 248 -2.03 -4.03 -40.59
CA ALA A 248 -0.90 -4.95 -40.45
C ALA A 248 -1.18 -5.97 -39.35
N ASN A 249 -0.93 -7.27 -39.62
CA ASN A 249 -0.97 -8.30 -38.59
C ASN A 249 0.11 -8.05 -37.55
N THR A 250 -0.29 -7.46 -36.42
CA THR A 250 0.60 -7.22 -35.29
C THR A 250 0.09 -8.04 -34.12
N GLN A 251 0.90 -9.02 -33.69
CA GLN A 251 0.55 -9.90 -32.56
C GLN A 251 -0.80 -10.62 -32.72
N GLY A 252 -1.13 -11.10 -33.93
CA GLY A 252 -2.35 -11.84 -34.19
C GLY A 252 -3.58 -10.97 -34.49
N CYS A 253 -3.46 -9.63 -34.46
CA CYS A 253 -4.57 -8.75 -34.83
C CYS A 253 -4.48 -8.30 -36.29
N TRP A 254 -5.45 -8.67 -37.12
CA TRP A 254 -5.47 -8.33 -38.55
C TRP A 254 -5.98 -6.92 -38.86
N HIS A 255 -6.74 -6.29 -37.95
CA HIS A 255 -7.28 -4.94 -38.14
C HIS A 255 -6.50 -3.86 -37.37
N ALA A 256 -5.26 -4.18 -36.97
CA ALA A 256 -4.46 -3.42 -36.01
C ALA A 256 -5.14 -3.25 -34.64
N TRP A 257 -4.31 -2.99 -33.63
CA TRP A 257 -4.81 -2.76 -32.28
C TRP A 257 -5.31 -1.34 -32.13
N ILE A 258 -6.56 -1.20 -31.70
CA ILE A 258 -7.26 0.07 -31.56
C ILE A 258 -7.26 0.45 -30.08
N ASP A 259 -6.74 1.62 -29.76
CA ASP A 259 -6.82 2.21 -28.43
C ASP A 259 -8.29 2.56 -28.09
N LEU A 260 -8.82 1.94 -27.03
CA LEU A 260 -10.20 2.14 -26.62
C LEU A 260 -10.45 3.51 -25.97
N GLN A 261 -9.41 4.16 -25.44
CA GLN A 261 -9.54 5.48 -24.83
C GLN A 261 -9.66 6.59 -25.88
N SER A 262 -8.97 6.44 -27.03
CA SER A 262 -8.92 7.46 -28.08
C SER A 262 -9.83 7.20 -29.29
N SER A 263 -10.40 5.99 -29.42
CA SER A 263 -11.33 5.64 -30.50
C SER A 263 -12.80 5.75 -30.09
N ASN A 264 -13.73 5.71 -31.06
CA ASN A 264 -15.18 5.70 -30.81
C ASN A 264 -15.77 4.28 -30.62
N MET A 265 -14.90 3.28 -30.40
CA MET A 265 -15.35 1.88 -30.31
C MET A 265 -16.23 1.64 -29.08
N LEU A 266 -15.88 2.22 -27.94
CA LEU A 266 -16.68 2.11 -26.72
C LEU A 266 -18.02 2.85 -26.83
N ASP A 267 -18.05 4.04 -27.43
CA ASP A 267 -19.30 4.78 -27.67
C ASP A 267 -20.28 3.98 -28.54
N THR A 268 -19.75 3.28 -29.56
CA THR A 268 -20.55 2.45 -30.47
C THR A 268 -21.29 1.33 -29.73
N VAL A 269 -20.73 0.83 -28.63
CA VAL A 269 -21.34 -0.20 -27.77
C VAL A 269 -21.93 0.37 -26.47
N GLY A 270 -22.07 1.70 -26.38
CA GLY A 270 -22.71 2.37 -25.24
C GLY A 270 -21.89 2.37 -23.94
N LEU A 271 -20.56 2.33 -24.02
CA LEU A 271 -19.65 2.41 -22.87
C LEU A 271 -18.83 3.70 -22.89
N GLY A 272 -18.55 4.27 -21.71
CA GLY A 272 -17.72 5.47 -21.57
C GLY A 272 -16.21 5.18 -21.72
N LYS A 273 -15.50 5.99 -22.52
CA LYS A 273 -14.06 5.81 -22.79
C LYS A 273 -13.17 6.01 -21.56
N ASP A 274 -13.47 7.02 -20.76
CA ASP A 274 -12.64 7.38 -19.59
C ASP A 274 -12.65 6.29 -18.51
N GLU A 275 -13.75 5.54 -18.41
CA GLU A 275 -13.87 4.46 -17.44
C GLU A 275 -13.37 3.12 -17.99
N PHE A 276 -13.79 2.75 -19.20
CA PHE A 276 -13.60 1.39 -19.74
C PHE A 276 -12.44 1.27 -20.74
N GLY A 277 -11.91 2.40 -21.23
CA GLY A 277 -10.76 2.42 -22.13
C GLY A 277 -9.41 2.28 -21.43
N VAL A 278 -9.40 2.30 -20.09
CA VAL A 278 -8.19 2.23 -19.26
C VAL A 278 -8.35 1.24 -18.10
N THR A 279 -7.22 0.70 -17.65
CA THR A 279 -7.12 -0.06 -16.41
C THR A 279 -7.35 0.85 -15.20
N ALA A 280 -7.52 0.28 -14.01
CA ALA A 280 -7.64 1.05 -12.77
C ALA A 280 -6.39 1.87 -12.42
N TRP A 281 -5.25 1.62 -13.08
CA TRP A 281 -4.03 2.41 -12.95
C TRP A 281 -3.87 3.45 -14.07
N GLY A 282 -4.80 3.52 -15.03
CA GLY A 282 -4.73 4.42 -16.18
C GLY A 282 -3.95 3.85 -17.38
N GLY A 283 -3.55 2.59 -17.35
CA GLY A 283 -2.94 1.93 -18.51
C GLY A 283 -3.97 1.71 -19.61
N ARG A 284 -3.62 1.99 -20.86
CA ARG A 284 -4.52 1.83 -22.01
C ARG A 284 -4.99 0.38 -22.18
N VAL A 285 -6.26 0.21 -22.56
CA VAL A 285 -6.81 -1.04 -23.08
C VAL A 285 -6.92 -0.93 -24.59
N GLU A 286 -6.45 -1.95 -25.30
CA GLU A 286 -6.54 -2.00 -26.75
C GLU A 286 -7.44 -3.15 -27.20
N TYR A 287 -8.08 -2.96 -28.34
CA TYR A 287 -9.07 -3.84 -28.91
C TYR A 287 -8.67 -4.27 -30.32
N CYS A 288 -8.94 -5.53 -30.63
CA CYS A 288 -8.83 -6.10 -31.96
C CYS A 288 -10.18 -6.70 -32.37
N ARG A 289 -10.67 -6.29 -33.54
CA ARG A 289 -11.91 -6.79 -34.15
C ARG A 289 -11.78 -8.20 -34.75
N ASP A 290 -10.57 -8.55 -35.17
CA ASP A 290 -10.30 -9.78 -35.92
C ASP A 290 -8.97 -10.36 -35.45
N TYR A 291 -9.05 -11.05 -34.32
CA TYR A 291 -7.92 -11.64 -33.62
C TYR A 291 -7.79 -13.11 -34.00
N ASP A 292 -6.66 -13.46 -34.58
CA ASP A 292 -6.37 -14.80 -35.04
C ASP A 292 -5.75 -15.64 -33.93
N THR A 293 -6.58 -16.43 -33.27
CA THR A 293 -6.14 -17.34 -32.20
C THR A 293 -5.38 -18.57 -32.70
N ALA A 294 -5.52 -18.92 -33.99
CA ALA A 294 -5.13 -20.23 -34.52
C ALA A 294 -4.25 -20.16 -35.79
N GLY A 295 -3.88 -18.98 -36.27
CA GLY A 295 -3.21 -18.80 -37.55
C GLY A 295 -4.13 -19.02 -38.76
N ALA A 296 -5.45 -18.85 -38.60
CA ALA A 296 -6.45 -19.07 -39.63
C ALA A 296 -6.41 -18.03 -40.77
N GLY A 297 -5.71 -16.90 -40.56
CA GLY A 297 -5.64 -15.81 -41.54
C GLY A 297 -6.67 -14.71 -41.33
N ALA A 298 -6.56 -13.65 -42.13
CA ALA A 298 -7.39 -12.46 -42.00
C ALA A 298 -8.85 -12.73 -42.39
N ASN A 299 -9.79 -12.24 -41.58
CA ASN A 299 -11.23 -12.29 -41.84
C ASN A 299 -11.73 -13.72 -42.11
N THR A 300 -11.09 -14.70 -41.48
CA THR A 300 -11.46 -16.12 -41.59
C THR A 300 -12.43 -16.47 -40.46
N LEU A 301 -13.54 -17.13 -40.79
CA LEU A 301 -14.49 -17.62 -39.79
C LEU A 301 -13.86 -18.74 -38.94
N PRO A 302 -14.12 -18.78 -37.62
CA PRO A 302 -14.94 -17.85 -36.83
C PRO A 302 -14.21 -16.52 -36.53
N HIS A 303 -14.92 -15.39 -36.67
CA HIS A 303 -14.39 -14.08 -36.28
C HIS A 303 -14.30 -13.98 -34.76
N VAL A 304 -13.12 -13.69 -34.24
CA VAL A 304 -12.85 -13.59 -32.78
C VAL A 304 -12.40 -12.18 -32.44
N GLY A 305 -13.03 -11.58 -31.42
CA GLY A 305 -12.57 -10.31 -30.87
C GLY A 305 -11.50 -10.54 -29.81
N ALA A 306 -10.60 -9.57 -29.60
CA ALA A 306 -9.70 -9.62 -28.46
C ALA A 306 -9.48 -8.25 -27.81
N LEU A 307 -9.30 -8.26 -26.49
CA LEU A 307 -8.73 -7.15 -25.74
C LEU A 307 -7.28 -7.49 -25.39
N ARG A 308 -6.42 -6.48 -25.35
CA ARG A 308 -5.09 -6.61 -24.74
C ARG A 308 -4.79 -5.48 -23.76
N ILE A 309 -4.03 -5.84 -22.74
CA ILE A 309 -3.48 -4.95 -21.71
C ILE A 309 -2.02 -5.34 -21.44
N ASN A 310 -1.22 -4.44 -20.88
CA ASN A 310 0.11 -4.79 -20.39
C ASN A 310 -0.01 -5.76 -19.20
N ARG A 311 0.81 -6.81 -19.12
CA ARG A 311 0.82 -7.75 -17.98
C ARG A 311 1.23 -7.08 -16.67
N SER A 312 2.07 -6.05 -16.74
CA SER A 312 2.49 -5.28 -15.57
C SER A 312 1.47 -4.18 -15.26
N LEU A 313 0.29 -4.55 -14.77
CA LEU A 313 -0.84 -3.60 -14.61
C LEU A 313 -0.50 -2.37 -13.76
N SER A 314 0.26 -2.57 -12.69
CA SER A 314 0.59 -1.52 -11.71
C SER A 314 1.54 -0.44 -12.24
N THR A 315 2.09 -0.57 -13.45
CA THR A 315 2.96 0.46 -14.05
C THR A 315 2.18 1.46 -14.90
N ALA A 316 0.86 1.29 -15.03
CA ALA A 316 0.02 2.07 -15.95
C ALA A 316 0.54 2.07 -17.41
N ALA A 317 1.37 1.08 -17.78
CA ALA A 317 1.96 1.03 -19.10
C ALA A 317 0.92 0.61 -20.15
N ALA A 318 1.03 1.19 -21.34
CA ALA A 318 0.30 0.71 -22.51
C ALA A 318 0.75 -0.72 -22.90
N PRO A 319 -0.07 -1.46 -23.67
CA PRO A 319 0.35 -2.71 -24.28
C PRO A 319 1.64 -2.52 -25.09
N ALA A 320 2.54 -3.49 -24.99
CA ALA A 320 3.86 -3.41 -25.61
C ALA A 320 3.92 -4.15 -26.95
N GLY A 321 4.98 -3.89 -27.72
CA GLY A 321 5.23 -4.54 -29.03
C GLY A 321 5.55 -6.03 -28.95
N ALA A 322 5.82 -6.60 -27.76
CA ALA A 322 6.07 -8.03 -27.55
C ALA A 322 4.88 -8.77 -26.92
N VAL A 323 4.50 -9.91 -27.49
CA VAL A 323 3.35 -10.74 -27.04
C VAL A 323 3.50 -11.16 -25.57
N ALA A 324 4.71 -11.53 -25.14
CA ALA A 324 4.98 -11.98 -23.77
C ALA A 324 4.70 -10.92 -22.70
N GLN A 325 4.66 -9.64 -23.08
CA GLN A 325 4.41 -8.51 -22.17
C GLN A 325 2.93 -8.15 -22.07
N ASN A 326 2.07 -8.78 -22.87
CA ASN A 326 0.64 -8.48 -22.93
C ASN A 326 -0.22 -9.64 -22.42
N ALA A 327 -1.33 -9.30 -21.78
CA ALA A 327 -2.41 -10.22 -21.46
C ALA A 327 -3.50 -10.04 -22.52
N PHE A 328 -3.95 -11.15 -23.11
CA PHE A 328 -4.97 -11.18 -24.15
C PHE A 328 -6.24 -11.81 -23.61
N LEU A 329 -7.39 -11.21 -23.95
CA LEU A 329 -8.71 -11.69 -23.60
C LEU A 329 -9.52 -11.82 -24.88
N THR A 330 -9.74 -13.05 -25.35
CA THR A 330 -10.51 -13.31 -26.56
C THR A 330 -11.99 -13.45 -26.25
N PHE A 331 -12.84 -13.17 -27.24
CA PHE A 331 -14.27 -13.20 -27.03
C PHE A 331 -15.14 -13.43 -28.25
#